data_AF-A0A9P5TX44-F1
#
_entry.id   AF-A0A9P5TX44-F1
#
_cell.length_a   1.000
_cell.length_b   1.000
_cell.length_c   1.000
_cell.angle_alpha   90.00
_cell.angle_beta   90.00
_cell.angle_gamma   90.00
#
_symmetry.space_group_name_H-M   'P 1'
#
loop_
_entity.id
_entity.type
_entity.pdbx_description
1 polymer ?
#
loop_
_entity_poly.entity_id
_entity_poly.type
_entity_poly.pdbx_seq_one_letter_code
_entity_poly.pdbx_strand_id
1 'polypeptide(L)'
;WILVSGITEGYVFQKMHANDRIAEENEPMTSEQFLEMFRNNLVDVGVDPLPYGTHSFRCGGCQWLSVERRWPLRQICKWGGWSQEFTHLTIVKYLISVNDNPSIHRYDFFNMNCAPATVCPTCNRSCHCA
;
A
#
# COMPACT_ATOMS: atom_id res chain seq x y z
N TRP A 1 -4.01 -14.38 -9.23
CA TRP A 1 -3.09 -15.30 -8.54
C TRP A 1 -3.27 -16.71 -9.06
N ILE A 2 -4.50 -17.27 -9.14
CA ILE A 2 -4.77 -18.62 -9.70
C ILE A 2 -4.07 -18.86 -11.04
N LEU A 3 -4.20 -17.93 -12.00
CA LEU A 3 -3.56 -18.05 -13.32
C LEU A 3 -2.02 -18.08 -13.28
N VAL A 4 -1.40 -17.53 -12.23
CA VAL A 4 0.06 -17.42 -12.10
C VAL A 4 0.62 -18.55 -11.23
N SER A 5 -0.04 -18.86 -10.11
CA SER A 5 0.43 -19.89 -9.17
C SER A 5 -0.02 -21.29 -9.54
N GLY A 6 -1.08 -21.45 -10.34
CA GLY A 6 -1.70 -22.76 -10.61
C GLY A 6 -2.38 -23.40 -9.40
N ILE A 7 -2.36 -22.74 -8.23
CA ILE A 7 -2.99 -23.21 -7.00
C ILE A 7 -4.51 -23.02 -7.15
N THR A 8 -5.25 -24.11 -7.21
CA THR A 8 -6.72 -24.11 -7.36
C THR A 8 -7.45 -24.42 -6.06
N GLU A 9 -6.76 -25.01 -5.08
CA GLU A 9 -7.30 -25.37 -3.78
C GLU A 9 -6.30 -25.10 -2.65
N GLY A 10 -6.81 -24.90 -1.44
CA GLY A 10 -6.01 -24.61 -0.26
C GLY A 10 -5.44 -23.19 -0.19
N TYR A 11 -4.52 -22.98 0.74
CA TYR A 11 -3.91 -21.66 0.98
C TYR A 11 -2.76 -21.39 0.01
N VAL A 12 -2.71 -20.17 -0.53
CA VAL A 12 -1.62 -19.70 -1.40
C VAL A 12 -0.29 -19.63 -0.64
N PHE A 13 -0.35 -19.20 0.63
CA PHE A 13 0.78 -19.16 1.54
C PHE A 13 0.52 -20.15 2.67
N GLN A 14 1.17 -21.30 2.58
CA GLN A 14 1.06 -22.36 3.57
C GLN A 14 2.03 -22.12 4.71
N LYS A 15 1.66 -22.64 5.89
CA LYS A 15 2.52 -22.61 7.06
C LYS A 15 3.84 -23.33 6.77
N MET A 16 4.93 -22.76 7.26
CA MET A 16 6.26 -23.35 7.14
C MET A 16 6.76 -23.77 8.52
N HIS A 17 7.39 -24.94 8.56
CA HIS A 17 8.13 -25.46 9.69
C HIS A 17 9.62 -25.17 9.52
N ALA A 18 10.39 -25.50 10.55
CA ALA A 18 11.84 -25.41 10.52
C ALA A 18 12.43 -26.13 9.29
N ASN A 19 13.55 -25.60 8.79
CA ASN A 19 14.24 -26.06 7.58
C ASN A 19 13.39 -25.94 6.30
N ASP A 20 12.62 -24.85 6.19
CA ASP A 20 11.81 -24.50 5.01
C ASP A 20 10.83 -25.59 4.56
N ARG A 21 10.36 -26.40 5.51
CA ARG A 21 9.39 -27.47 5.24
C ARG A 21 7.99 -26.92 5.25
N ILE A 22 7.28 -27.05 4.15
CA ILE A 22 5.85 -26.71 4.08
C ILE A 22 5.06 -27.70 4.94
N ALA A 23 4.11 -27.20 5.73
CA ALA A 23 3.20 -28.05 6.50
C ALA A 23 2.40 -28.96 5.56
N GLU A 24 2.34 -30.25 5.87
CA GLU A 24 1.51 -31.21 5.09
C GLU A 24 0.01 -30.91 5.28
N GLU A 25 -0.33 -30.33 6.42
CA GLU A 25 -1.65 -29.82 6.73
C GLU A 25 -1.86 -28.52 5.93
N ASN A 26 -3.00 -28.40 5.24
CA ASN A 26 -3.41 -27.21 4.50
C ASN A 26 -3.76 -26.06 5.48
N GLU A 27 -2.77 -25.61 6.24
CA GLU A 27 -2.85 -24.55 7.23
C GLU A 27 -2.29 -23.25 6.64
N PRO A 28 -2.91 -22.10 6.95
CA PRO A 28 -2.39 -20.82 6.50
C PRO A 28 -1.12 -20.45 7.26
N MET A 29 -0.19 -19.79 6.57
CA MET A 29 0.91 -19.08 7.21
C MET A 29 0.38 -18.09 8.24
N THR A 30 1.01 -18.03 9.43
CA THR A 30 0.59 -17.07 10.46
C THR A 30 1.07 -15.65 10.13
N SER A 31 0.43 -14.64 10.71
CA SER A 31 0.85 -13.24 10.51
C SER A 31 2.24 -12.97 11.08
N GLU A 32 2.61 -13.67 12.15
CA GLU A 32 3.92 -13.59 12.79
C GLU A 32 5.00 -14.15 11.88
N GLN A 33 4.78 -15.33 11.29
CA GLN A 33 5.70 -15.93 10.32
C GLN A 33 5.89 -15.03 9.10
N PHE A 34 4.79 -14.48 8.54
CA PHE A 34 4.89 -13.53 7.44
C PHE A 34 5.70 -12.29 7.82
N LEU A 35 5.44 -11.71 9.00
CA LEU A 35 6.11 -10.50 9.45
C LEU A 35 7.60 -10.72 9.69
N GLU A 36 7.99 -11.88 10.24
CA GLU A 36 9.39 -12.27 10.40
C GLU A 36 10.11 -12.34 9.05
N MET A 37 9.55 -13.08 8.09
CA MET A 37 10.13 -13.19 6.75
C MET A 37 10.21 -11.83 6.05
N PHE A 38 9.17 -11.00 6.18
CA PHE A 38 9.15 -9.67 5.60
C PHE A 38 10.27 -8.79 6.18
N ARG A 39 10.50 -8.83 7.50
CA ARG A 39 11.59 -8.08 8.14
C ARG A 39 12.97 -8.58 7.68
N ASN A 40 13.14 -9.89 7.52
CA ASN A 40 14.39 -10.45 6.97
C ASN A 40 14.65 -9.94 5.56
N ASN A 41 13.62 -9.92 4.69
CA ASN A 41 13.74 -9.36 3.34
C ASN A 41 14.11 -7.85 3.36
N LEU A 42 13.62 -7.08 4.34
CA LEU A 42 13.99 -5.66 4.48
C LEU A 42 15.47 -5.50 4.85
N VAL A 43 15.97 -6.35 5.76
CA VAL A 43 17.39 -6.38 6.13
C VAL A 43 18.26 -6.71 4.92
N ASP A 44 17.86 -7.68 4.10
CA ASP A 44 18.60 -8.08 2.90
C ASP A 44 18.75 -6.96 1.88
N VAL A 45 17.78 -6.04 1.81
CA VAL A 45 17.82 -4.85 0.93
C VAL A 45 18.33 -3.59 1.64
N GLY A 46 18.86 -3.71 2.86
CA GLY A 46 19.47 -2.62 3.61
C GLY A 46 18.47 -1.60 4.18
N VAL A 47 17.22 -2.00 4.40
CA VAL A 47 16.16 -1.17 5.00
C VAL A 47 15.96 -1.56 6.45
N ASP A 48 15.90 -0.58 7.36
CA ASP A 48 15.57 -0.83 8.77
C ASP A 48 14.17 -1.45 8.88
N PRO A 49 14.02 -2.69 9.41
CA PRO A 49 12.73 -3.36 9.53
C PRO A 49 11.86 -2.83 10.68
N LEU A 50 12.42 -2.11 11.65
CA LEU A 50 11.73 -1.69 12.87
C LEU A 50 10.43 -0.89 12.63
N PRO A 51 10.37 0.10 11.71
CA PRO A 51 9.15 0.85 11.45
C PRO A 51 8.11 0.06 10.62
N TYR A 52 8.43 -1.13 10.15
CA TYR A 52 7.56 -1.92 9.27
C TYR A 52 6.80 -3.03 10.00
N GLY A 53 5.51 -3.15 9.66
CA GLY A 53 4.55 -4.07 10.23
C GLY A 53 3.55 -4.59 9.19
N THR A 54 2.59 -5.39 9.63
CA THR A 54 1.56 -6.02 8.76
C THR A 54 0.69 -5.00 8.02
N HIS A 55 0.59 -3.76 8.50
CA HIS A 55 -0.15 -2.68 7.86
C HIS A 55 0.69 -1.78 6.94
N SER A 56 2.02 -1.97 6.86
CA SER A 56 2.90 -1.05 6.12
C SER A 56 2.56 -0.94 4.65
N PHE A 57 2.33 -2.07 3.95
CA PHE A 57 1.92 -2.04 2.54
C PHE A 57 0.54 -1.42 2.33
N ARG A 58 -0.37 -1.60 3.28
CA ARG A 58 -1.72 -1.01 3.20
C ARG A 58 -1.66 0.52 3.38
N CYS A 59 -0.84 1.00 4.31
CA CYS A 59 -0.61 2.42 4.54
C CYS A 59 0.13 3.05 3.35
N GLY A 60 1.33 2.54 3.02
CA GLY A 60 2.15 3.05 1.92
C GLY A 60 1.48 2.91 0.56
N GLY A 61 0.75 1.81 0.32
CA GLY A 61 -0.03 1.63 -0.91
C GLY A 61 -1.16 2.64 -1.03
N CYS A 62 -1.87 2.94 0.07
CA CYS A 62 -2.88 4.01 0.09
C CYS A 62 -2.29 5.37 -0.25
N GLN A 63 -1.16 5.71 0.39
CA GLN A 63 -0.42 6.95 0.15
C GLN A 63 0.05 7.04 -1.30
N TRP A 64 0.67 6.00 -1.84
CA TRP A 64 1.13 5.95 -3.22
C TRP A 64 -0.02 6.08 -4.23
N LEU A 65 -1.15 5.40 -4.00
CA LEU A 65 -2.33 5.52 -4.85
C LEU A 65 -2.92 6.93 -4.83
N SER A 66 -2.87 7.61 -3.68
CA SER A 66 -3.36 8.98 -3.51
C SER A 66 -2.40 10.00 -4.13
N VAL A 67 -1.10 9.92 -3.85
CA VAL A 67 -0.11 10.92 -4.23
C VAL A 67 0.39 10.70 -5.66
N GLU A 68 0.90 9.52 -5.96
CA GLU A 68 1.53 9.21 -7.25
C GLU A 68 0.50 8.88 -8.32
N ARG A 69 -0.54 8.11 -7.97
CA ARG A 69 -1.58 7.72 -8.93
C ARG A 69 -2.76 8.68 -8.98
N ARG A 70 -2.86 9.62 -8.02
CA ARG A 70 -3.95 10.60 -7.91
C ARG A 70 -5.34 9.96 -7.98
N TRP A 71 -5.49 8.77 -7.41
CA TRP A 71 -6.78 8.09 -7.41
C TRP A 71 -7.77 8.86 -6.52
N PRO A 72 -9.04 9.02 -6.96
CA PRO A 72 -10.05 9.63 -6.12
C PRO A 72 -10.27 8.76 -4.88
N LEU A 73 -10.56 9.40 -3.74
CA LEU A 73 -10.69 8.73 -2.44
C LEU A 73 -11.66 7.53 -2.49
N ARG A 74 -12.78 7.65 -3.22
CA ARG A 74 -13.75 6.54 -3.41
C ARG A 74 -13.12 5.30 -4.05
N GLN A 75 -12.23 5.48 -5.02
CA GLN A 75 -11.53 4.38 -5.69
C GLN A 75 -10.50 3.73 -4.76
N ILE A 76 -9.80 4.54 -3.95
CA ILE A 76 -8.89 4.04 -2.93
C ILE A 76 -9.65 3.27 -1.84
N CYS A 77 -10.81 3.77 -1.39
CA CYS A 77 -11.73 3.07 -0.50
C CYS A 77 -12.11 1.70 -1.05
N LYS A 78 -12.50 1.63 -2.33
CA LYS A 78 -12.85 0.37 -3.00
C LYS A 78 -11.65 -0.59 -3.08
N TRP A 79 -10.46 -0.10 -3.38
CA TRP A 79 -9.25 -0.93 -3.44
C TRP A 79 -8.86 -1.50 -2.08
N GLY A 80 -8.86 -0.68 -1.03
CA GLY A 80 -8.51 -1.14 0.31
C GLY A 80 -9.65 -1.87 1.04
N GLY A 81 -10.87 -1.86 0.52
CA GLY A 81 -12.04 -2.41 1.23
C GLY A 81 -12.44 -1.57 2.45
N TRP A 82 -12.24 -0.24 2.38
CA TRP A 82 -12.78 0.69 3.37
C TRP A 82 -14.20 1.12 3.00
N SER A 83 -14.99 1.50 4.01
CA SER A 83 -16.30 2.09 3.76
C SER A 83 -16.15 3.36 2.91
N GLN A 84 -17.10 3.55 1.99
CA GLN A 84 -17.24 4.80 1.23
C GLN A 84 -18.02 5.86 2.02
N GLU A 85 -18.66 5.46 3.11
CA GLU A 85 -19.29 6.37 4.05
C GLU A 85 -18.21 7.00 4.94
N PHE A 86 -18.23 8.33 5.05
CA PHE A 86 -17.23 9.11 5.77
C PHE A 86 -17.28 8.96 7.31
N THR A 87 -18.02 7.97 7.82
CA THR A 87 -18.08 7.62 9.23
C THR A 87 -16.81 6.89 9.70
N HIS A 88 -16.01 6.33 8.79
CA HIS A 88 -14.79 5.60 9.11
C HIS A 88 -13.52 6.35 8.65
N LEU A 89 -12.85 7.00 9.61
CA LEU A 89 -11.64 7.82 9.39
C LEU A 89 -10.33 7.04 9.26
N THR A 90 -10.38 5.70 9.13
CA THR A 90 -9.17 4.87 9.06
C THR A 90 -8.30 5.23 7.85
N ILE A 91 -8.91 5.52 6.70
CA ILE A 91 -8.18 5.96 5.50
C ILE A 91 -7.50 7.33 5.71
N VAL A 92 -8.15 8.23 6.43
CA VAL A 92 -7.62 9.57 6.73
C VAL A 92 -6.34 9.46 7.57
N LYS A 93 -6.31 8.53 8.55
CA LYS A 93 -5.10 8.28 9.35
C LYS A 93 -3.92 7.77 8.51
N TYR A 94 -4.18 7.05 7.41
CA TYR A 94 -3.13 6.61 6.50
C TYR A 94 -2.69 7.69 5.51
N LEU A 95 -3.57 8.62 5.15
CA LEU A 95 -3.28 9.69 4.18
C LEU A 95 -2.69 10.97 4.78
N ILE A 96 -2.86 11.18 6.09
CA ILE A 96 -2.38 12.38 6.81
C ILE A 96 -1.33 11.96 7.85
N SER A 97 -0.53 10.93 7.55
CA SER A 97 0.44 10.41 8.51
C SER A 97 1.54 11.45 8.74
N VAL A 98 2.08 11.49 9.96
CA VAL A 98 3.05 12.50 10.44
C VAL A 98 4.35 12.55 9.61
N ASN A 99 4.63 11.51 8.82
CA ASN A 99 5.82 11.43 7.96
C ASN A 99 5.56 11.88 6.51
N ASP A 100 4.37 12.39 6.19
CA ASP A 100 4.08 12.86 4.83
C ASP A 100 4.80 14.20 4.59
N ASN A 101 5.71 14.21 3.61
CA ASN A 101 6.36 15.42 3.14
C ASN A 101 5.34 16.18 2.25
N PRO A 102 4.88 17.39 2.62
CA PRO A 102 3.84 18.07 1.87
C PRO A 102 4.31 18.34 0.45
N SER A 103 3.57 17.81 -0.54
CA SER A 103 3.87 17.99 -1.97
C SER A 103 3.70 19.43 -2.45
N ILE A 104 3.00 20.27 -1.67
CA ILE A 104 2.71 21.67 -1.96
C ILE A 104 2.83 22.47 -0.66
N HIS A 105 3.51 23.62 -0.70
CA HIS A 105 3.59 24.51 0.45
C HIS A 105 2.20 25.10 0.76
N ARG A 106 1.85 25.23 2.05
CA ARG A 106 0.50 25.69 2.45
C ARG A 106 0.08 27.03 1.82
N TYR A 107 1.04 27.92 1.59
CA TYR A 107 0.80 29.23 0.98
C TYR A 107 0.37 29.15 -0.50
N ASP A 108 0.70 28.04 -1.18
CA ASP A 108 0.38 27.84 -2.59
C ASP A 108 -1.01 27.21 -2.81
N PHE A 109 -1.72 26.81 -1.74
CA PHE A 109 -3.03 26.14 -1.85
C PHE A 109 -4.08 27.01 -2.56
N PHE A 110 -3.97 28.33 -2.47
CA PHE A 110 -4.88 29.28 -3.12
C PHE A 110 -4.18 30.11 -4.22
N ASN A 111 -2.99 29.69 -4.67
CA ASN A 111 -2.31 30.35 -5.76
C ASN A 111 -3.00 29.97 -7.09
N MET A 112 -4.00 30.75 -7.49
CA MET A 112 -4.74 30.57 -8.75
C MET A 112 -3.88 30.84 -9.99
N ASN A 113 -2.68 31.41 -9.81
CA ASN A 113 -1.71 31.62 -10.89
C ASN A 113 -0.78 30.41 -11.07
N CYS A 114 -0.87 29.38 -10.21
CA CYS A 114 -0.21 28.11 -10.49
C CYS A 114 -0.80 27.54 -11.77
N ALA A 115 0.07 27.25 -12.75
CA ALA A 115 -0.36 26.61 -13.98
C ALA A 115 -1.09 25.30 -13.61
N PRO A 116 -2.33 25.08 -14.09
CA PRO A 116 -2.97 23.78 -13.93
C PRO A 116 -2.02 22.71 -14.49
N ALA A 117 -1.92 21.57 -13.81
CA ALA A 117 -1.08 20.48 -14.25
C ALA A 117 -1.65 19.88 -15.55
N THR A 118 -1.42 20.54 -16.69
CA THR A 118 -1.93 20.17 -18.03
C THR A 118 -1.44 18.79 -18.48
N VAL A 119 -0.34 18.33 -17.88
CA VAL A 119 0.22 16.99 -18.00
C VAL A 119 0.67 16.54 -16.62
N CYS A 120 0.43 15.27 -16.30
CA CYS A 120 0.91 14.72 -15.04
C CYS A 120 2.45 14.70 -15.04
N PRO A 121 3.12 15.28 -14.03
CA PRO A 121 4.59 15.35 -14.00
C PRO A 121 5.23 13.97 -13.89
N THR A 122 4.50 12.96 -13.42
CA THR A 122 4.98 11.58 -13.27
C THR A 122 4.88 10.77 -14.56
N CYS A 123 3.87 11.01 -15.42
CA CYS A 123 3.65 10.20 -16.63
C CYS A 123 3.65 10.98 -17.95
N ASN A 124 3.72 12.30 -17.88
CA ASN A 124 3.78 13.25 -18.99
C ASN A 124 2.67 13.10 -20.05
N ARG A 125 1.47 12.65 -19.64
CA ARG A 125 0.28 12.47 -20.50
C ARG A 125 -0.94 13.20 -19.93
N SER A 126 -1.90 13.54 -20.79
CA SER A 126 -3.25 13.93 -20.37
C SER A 126 -3.99 12.67 -19.91
N CYS A 127 -4.12 12.48 -18.60
CA CYS A 127 -4.92 11.41 -18.04
C CYS A 127 -5.79 11.98 -16.91
N HIS A 128 -6.55 11.15 -16.19
CA HIS A 128 -7.23 11.59 -14.96
C HIS A 128 -6.30 12.20 -13.89
N CYS A 129 -5.00 12.13 -14.13
CA CYS A 129 -3.91 12.77 -13.41
C CYS A 129 -3.64 14.25 -13.78
N ALA A 130 -4.33 14.80 -14.78
CA ALA A 130 -4.33 16.21 -15.18
C ALA A 130 -5.54 16.95 -14.57
#